data_AF-A0AAP8T2H3-F1
#
_entry.id   AF-A0AAP8T2H3-F1
#
_cell.length_a   1.000
_cell.length_b   1.000
_cell.length_c   1.000
_cell.angle_alpha   90.00
_cell.angle_beta   90.00
_cell.angle_gamma   90.00
#
_symmetry.space_group_name_H-M   'P 1'
#
loop_
_entity.id
_entity.type
_entity.pdbx_description
1 polymer ?
#
loop_
_entity_poly.entity_id
_entity_poly.type
_entity_poly.pdbx_seq_one_letter_code
_entity_poly.pdbx_strand_id
1 'polypeptide(L)' 'TRALRIWINHLFDTMPLVRVGYTTWSGNHRMMKVGEKLGMTLEARLRKCRYYDGKYYDSIRMGILREEWEEFIKNES' A
#
# COMPACT_ATOMS: atom_id res chain seq x y z
N THR A 1 -9.06 0.82 7.39
CA THR A 1 -7.69 1.39 7.41
C THR A 1 -7.01 1.26 8.77
N ARG A 2 -7.73 1.32 9.91
CA ARG A 2 -7.16 1.26 11.28
C ARG A 2 -6.08 0.19 11.49
N ALA A 3 -6.32 -1.06 11.12
CA ALA A 3 -5.34 -2.15 11.31
C ALA A 3 -4.04 -1.92 10.53
N LEU A 4 -4.12 -1.47 9.27
CA LEU A 4 -2.94 -1.16 8.46
C LEU A 4 -2.17 0.04 9.00
N ARG A 5 -2.85 1.07 9.51
CA ARG A 5 -2.19 2.21 10.16
C ARG A 5 -1.37 1.76 11.37
N ILE A 6 -1.95 0.93 12.25
CA ILE A 6 -1.24 0.38 13.41
C ILE A 6 -0.04 -0.45 12.96
N TRP A 7 -0.21 -1.26 11.92
CA TRP A 7 0.85 -2.09 11.37
C TRP A 7 2.00 -1.27 10.76
N ILE A 8 1.70 -0.22 9.98
CA ILE A 8 2.71 0.67 9.39
C ILE A 8 3.49 1.40 10.49
N ASN A 9 2.79 1.97 11.48
CA ASN A 9 3.43 2.60 12.65
C ASN A 9 4.37 1.61 13.33
N HIS A 10 3.86 0.43 13.68
CA HIS A 10 4.67 -0.59 14.35
C HIS A 10 5.91 -0.97 13.55
N LEU A 11 5.80 -1.15 12.23
CA LEU A 11 6.94 -1.48 11.38
C LEU A 11 8.00 -0.38 11.35
N PHE A 12 7.59 0.87 11.21
CA PHE A 12 8.52 1.99 11.23
C PHE A 12 9.13 2.21 12.63
N ASP A 13 8.37 1.99 13.70
CA ASP A 13 8.85 2.19 15.09
C ASP A 13 9.82 1.09 15.54
N THR A 14 9.62 -0.15 15.08
CA THR A 14 10.38 -1.32 15.58
C THR A 14 11.51 -1.77 14.68
N MET A 15 11.53 -1.34 13.41
CA MET A 15 12.53 -1.76 12.44
C MET A 15 13.13 -0.56 11.71
N PRO A 16 14.43 -0.62 11.34
CA PRO A 16 15.09 0.43 10.56
C PRO A 16 14.71 0.37 9.08
N LEU A 17 13.40 0.34 8.78
CA LEU A 17 12.86 0.33 7.43
C LEU A 17 12.76 1.76 6.89
N VAL A 18 13.10 1.92 5.62
CA VAL A 18 12.89 3.17 4.87
C VAL A 18 11.55 3.19 4.14
N ARG A 19 10.89 2.03 4.02
CA ARG A 19 9.68 1.84 3.21
C ARG A 19 8.83 0.70 3.75
N VAL A 20 7.51 0.87 3.69
CA VAL A 20 6.51 -0.19 3.91
C VAL A 20 5.57 -0.26 2.71
N GLY A 21 5.14 -1.46 2.32
CA GLY A 21 4.21 -1.62 1.21
C GLY A 21 3.57 -3.00 1.16
N TYR A 22 2.64 -3.17 0.24
CA TYR A 22 1.99 -4.44 -0.02
C TYR A 22 1.70 -4.64 -1.51
N THR A 23 1.47 -5.91 -1.87
CA THR A 23 1.02 -6.28 -3.21
C THR A 23 -0.44 -6.72 -3.17
N THR A 24 -1.24 -6.20 -4.09
CA THR A 24 -2.62 -6.62 -4.36
C THR A 24 -2.79 -6.87 -5.86
N TRP A 25 -4.03 -7.03 -6.33
CA TRP A 25 -4.36 -7.23 -7.74
C TRP A 25 -5.39 -6.22 -8.21
N SER A 26 -5.41 -5.95 -9.52
CA SER A 26 -6.20 -4.86 -10.09
C SER A 26 -7.72 -4.95 -9.91
N GLY A 27 -8.27 -6.13 -9.55
CA GLY A 27 -9.68 -6.26 -9.21
C GLY A 27 -10.00 -6.07 -7.72
N ASN A 28 -8.99 -5.99 -6.84
CA ASN A 28 -9.19 -5.64 -5.44
C ASN A 28 -9.18 -4.11 -5.25
N HIS A 29 -10.18 -3.45 -5.84
CA HIS A 29 -10.33 -1.99 -5.78
C HIS A 29 -10.40 -1.46 -4.36
N ARG A 30 -10.97 -2.22 -3.42
CA ARG A 30 -11.06 -1.84 -2.01
C ARG A 30 -9.68 -1.70 -1.38
N MET A 31 -8.78 -2.65 -1.63
CA MET A 31 -7.42 -2.58 -1.09
C MET A 31 -6.59 -1.47 -1.75
N MET A 32 -6.80 -1.17 -3.04
CA MET A 32 -6.14 -0.02 -3.68
C MET A 32 -6.58 1.30 -3.03
N LYS A 33 -7.88 1.51 -2.84
CA LYS A 33 -8.43 2.69 -2.15
C LYS A 33 -7.95 2.83 -0.71
N VAL A 34 -7.69 1.71 -0.02
CA VAL A 34 -7.11 1.72 1.34
C VAL A 34 -5.69 2.27 1.32
N GLY A 35 -4.88 1.91 0.33
CA GLY A 35 -3.52 2.44 0.16
C GLY A 35 -3.54 3.94 -0.14
N GLU A 36 -4.36 4.35 -1.11
CA GLU A 36 -4.57 5.78 -1.44
C GLU A 36 -4.99 6.59 -0.20
N LYS A 37 -5.94 6.07 0.58
CA LYS A 37 -6.42 6.71 1.82
C LYS A 37 -5.35 6.78 2.92
N LEU A 38 -4.33 5.94 2.87
CA LEU A 38 -3.21 5.91 3.81
C LEU A 38 -1.99 6.67 3.27
N GLY A 39 -2.14 7.47 2.21
CA GLY A 39 -1.04 8.24 1.62
C GLY A 39 -0.03 7.40 0.84
N MET A 40 -0.34 6.14 0.52
CA MET A 40 0.56 5.28 -0.25
C MET A 40 0.55 5.62 -1.74
N THR A 41 1.72 5.47 -2.36
CA THR A 41 1.94 5.63 -3.79
C THR A 41 1.80 4.29 -4.52
N LEU A 42 1.28 4.33 -5.76
CA LEU A 42 1.34 3.21 -6.70
C LEU A 42 2.75 3.12 -7.30
N GLU A 43 3.51 2.13 -6.89
CA GLU A 43 4.93 2.04 -7.25
C GLU A 43 5.17 1.09 -8.42
N ALA A 44 4.30 0.10 -8.62
CA ALA A 44 4.37 -0.78 -9.78
C ALA A 44 3.01 -1.36 -10.16
N ARG A 45 2.83 -1.55 -11.47
CA ARG A 45 1.73 -2.31 -12.07
C ARG A 45 2.29 -3.30 -13.08
N LEU A 46 2.29 -4.59 -12.73
CA LEU A 46 2.72 -5.64 -13.64
C LEU A 46 1.49 -6.21 -14.35
N ARG A 47 1.47 -6.10 -15.68
CA ARG A 47 0.29 -6.39 -16.49
C ARG A 47 0.05 -7.89 -16.65
N LYS A 48 -1.21 -8.31 -16.57
CA LYS A 48 -1.68 -9.68 -16.86
C LYS A 48 -0.95 -10.79 -16.07
N CYS A 49 -0.54 -10.52 -14.83
CA CYS A 49 0.21 -11.48 -14.01
C CYS A 49 -0.65 -12.58 -13.37
N ARG A 50 -1.98 -12.41 -13.31
CA ARG A 50 -2.87 -13.40 -12.71
C ARG A 50 -4.08 -13.64 -13.62
N TYR A 51 -4.34 -14.89 -13.97
CA TYR A 51 -5.55 -15.30 -14.68
C TYR A 51 -6.55 -15.88 -13.68
N TYR A 52 -7.78 -15.38 -13.70
CA TYR A 52 -8.87 -15.85 -12.85
C TYR A 52 -10.20 -15.57 -13.54
N ASP A 53 -11.08 -16.59 -13.59
CA ASP A 53 -12.45 -16.49 -14.13
C ASP A 53 -12.51 -15.83 -15.53
N GLY A 54 -11.74 -16.35 -16.48
CA GLY A 54 -11.72 -15.83 -17.85
C GLY A 54 -10.98 -14.50 -18.03
N LYS A 55 -10.50 -13.87 -16.95
CA LYS A 55 -9.94 -12.52 -16.98
C LYS A 55 -8.50 -12.48 -16.47
N TYR A 56 -7.69 -11.65 -17.12
CA TYR A 56 -6.36 -11.29 -16.64
C TYR A 56 -6.42 -10.08 -15.72
N TYR A 57 -5.73 -10.17 -14.60
CA TYR A 57 -5.54 -9.12 -13.62
C TYR A 57 -4.06 -8.75 -13.51
N ASP A 58 -3.84 -7.50 -13.13
CA ASP A 58 -2.50 -6.96 -12.95
C ASP A 58 -2.09 -7.10 -11.49
N SER A 59 -0.80 -7.28 -11.24
CA SER A 59 -0.24 -7.16 -9.90
C SER A 59 0.00 -5.69 -9.59
N ILE A 60 -0.51 -5.22 -8.46
CA ILE A 60 -0.46 -3.82 -8.02
C ILE A 60 0.41 -3.75 -6.77
N ARG A 61 1.45 -2.91 -6.78
CA ARG A 61 2.31 -2.67 -5.61
C ARG A 61 2.08 -1.25 -5.10
N MET A 62 1.66 -1.16 -3.85
CA MET A 62 1.49 0.10 -3.13
C MET A 62 2.55 0.19 -2.04
N GLY A 63 3.07 1.38 -1.79
CA GLY A 63 4.04 1.60 -0.73
C GLY A 63 4.17 3.07 -0.34
N ILE A 64 4.85 3.28 0.78
CA ILE A 64 5.11 4.59 1.36
C ILE A 64 6.47 4.57 2.03
N LEU A 65 7.20 5.67 1.89
CA LEU A 65 8.45 5.91 2.58
C LEU A 65 8.20 6.36 4.02
N ARG A 66 9.21 6.24 4.88
CA ARG A 66 9.10 6.64 6.28
C ARG A 66 8.78 8.13 6.41
N GLU A 67 9.53 8.96 5.70
CA GLU A 67 9.38 10.42 5.70
C GLU A 67 7.99 10.85 5.21
N GLU A 68 7.46 10.20 4.17
CA GLU A 68 6.12 10.44 3.64
C GLU A 68 5.04 10.06 4.67
N TRP A 69 5.25 8.95 5.40
CA TRP A 69 4.32 8.52 6.44
C TRP A 69 4.33 9.46 7.65
N GLU A 70 5.51 9.90 8.10
CA GLU A 70 5.65 10.87 9.19
C GLU A 70 4.99 12.21 8.84
N GLU A 71 5.13 12.67 7.60
CA GLU A 71 4.44 13.85 7.08
C GLU A 71 2.91 13.64 7.00
N PHE A 72 2.47 12.49 6.48
CA PHE A 72 1.05 12.14 6.38
C PHE A 72 0.36 12.17 7.75
N ILE A 73 0.99 11.61 8.79
CA ILE A 73 0.43 11.58 10.15
C ILE A 73 0.39 12.98 10.79
N LYS A 74 1.39 13.83 10.53
CA LYS A 74 1.39 15.23 11.00
C LYS A 74 0.24 16.03 10.40
N ASN A 75 -0.04 15.84 9.11
CA ASN A 75 -1.09 16.58 8.40
C ASN A 75 -2.52 16.10 8.74
N GLU A 76 -2.68 14.91 9.32
CA GLU A 76 -3.96 14.41 9.83
C GLU A 76 -4.30 14.87 11.27
N SER A 77 -3.32 15.44 12.00
CA SER A 77 -3.43 15.84 13.40
C SER A 77 -3.80 17.31 13.55
#